data_AF-A0AAE9F1L6-F1
#
_entry.id   AF-A0AAE9F1L6-F1
#
_cell.length_a   1.000
_cell.length_b   1.000
_cell.length_c   1.000
_cell.angle_alpha   90.00
_cell.angle_beta   90.00
_cell.angle_gamma   90.00
#
_symmetry.space_group_name_H-M   'P 1'
#
loop_
_entity.id
_entity.type
_entity.pdbx_description
1 polymer ?
#
loop_
_entity_poly.entity_id
_entity_poly.type
_entity_poly.pdbx_seq_one_letter_code
_entity_poly.pdbx_strand_id
1 'polypeptide(L)'
;MSGNKMPWNLDADNGEAVEKLLILCDVNDFRKSVGFKECAVKLEANRTTCYREWNPFPNKVEKKKIEEIQKEGCKNFFGKDNCMEKEIFDKCGLEMWKLHKKHYLAMNSATGACKFD
;
A
#
# COMPACT_ATOMS: atom_id res chain seq x y z
N MET A 1 15.24 -45.24 -12.41
CA MET A 1 15.59 -43.87 -12.01
C MET A 1 14.32 -43.05 -12.00
N SER A 2 13.71 -42.91 -10.82
CA SER A 2 12.50 -42.12 -10.60
C SER A 2 12.89 -40.64 -10.53
N GLY A 3 12.46 -39.85 -11.51
CA GLY A 3 12.51 -38.39 -11.41
C GLY A 3 11.55 -37.93 -10.33
N ASN A 4 12.07 -37.30 -9.28
CA ASN A 4 11.27 -36.62 -8.27
C ASN A 4 10.48 -35.49 -8.95
N LYS A 5 9.15 -35.64 -9.05
CA LYS A 5 8.26 -34.49 -9.20
C LYS A 5 8.20 -33.79 -7.85
N MET A 6 8.52 -32.49 -7.83
CA MET A 6 8.26 -31.67 -6.65
C MET A 6 6.76 -31.68 -6.32
N PRO A 7 6.36 -31.79 -5.04
CA PRO A 7 5.01 -32.18 -4.65
C PRO A 7 4.07 -30.98 -4.47
N TRP A 8 4.26 -29.89 -5.20
CA TRP A 8 3.39 -28.72 -5.05
C TRP A 8 2.25 -28.82 -6.06
N ASN A 9 1.13 -29.42 -5.63
CA ASN A 9 -0.16 -29.19 -6.28
C ASN A 9 -0.53 -27.73 -6.03
N LEU A 10 -0.48 -26.93 -7.10
CA LEU A 10 -1.00 -25.56 -7.10
C LEU A 10 -2.52 -25.64 -7.23
N ASP A 11 -3.21 -25.77 -6.10
CA ASP A 11 -4.65 -25.55 -6.04
C ASP A 11 -4.93 -24.04 -6.22
N ALA A 12 -6.14 -23.67 -6.67
CA ALA A 12 -6.50 -22.27 -7.01
C ALA A 12 -6.25 -21.28 -5.85
N ASP A 13 -6.41 -21.72 -4.61
CA ASP A 13 -6.14 -20.94 -3.39
C ASP A 13 -4.65 -20.60 -3.21
N ASN A 14 -3.74 -21.47 -3.67
CA ASN A 14 -2.30 -21.18 -3.67
C ASN A 14 -1.94 -20.12 -4.72
N GLY A 15 -2.71 -20.01 -5.81
CA GLY A 15 -2.53 -18.98 -6.84
C GLY A 15 -2.84 -17.58 -6.30
N GLU A 16 -4.00 -17.41 -5.64
CA GLU A 16 -4.40 -16.13 -5.05
C GLU A 16 -3.43 -15.66 -3.96
N ALA A 17 -2.97 -16.59 -3.11
CA ALA A 17 -1.99 -16.27 -2.07
C ALA A 17 -0.64 -15.82 -2.65
N VAL A 18 -0.17 -16.46 -3.72
CA VAL A 18 1.05 -16.07 -4.43
C VAL A 18 0.91 -14.70 -5.08
N GLU A 19 -0.23 -14.40 -5.71
CA GLU A 19 -0.48 -13.09 -6.32
C GLU A 19 -0.46 -11.95 -5.30
N LYS A 20 -1.14 -12.13 -4.15
CA LYS A 20 -1.10 -11.15 -3.04
C LYS A 20 0.32 -10.95 -2.52
N LEU A 21 1.09 -12.02 -2.40
CA LEU A 21 2.48 -11.94 -1.97
C LEU A 21 3.33 -11.13 -2.96
N LEU A 22 3.16 -11.35 -4.26
CA LEU A 22 3.87 -10.59 -5.30
C LEU A 22 3.56 -9.10 -5.23
N ILE A 23 2.29 -8.73 -5.04
CA ILE A 23 1.89 -7.32 -4.87
C ILE A 23 2.59 -6.68 -3.67
N LEU A 24 2.65 -7.40 -2.54
CA LEU A 24 3.33 -6.90 -1.34
C LEU A 24 4.85 -6.77 -1.56
N CYS A 25 5.46 -7.69 -2.31
CA CYS A 25 6.85 -7.59 -2.73
C CYS A 25 7.08 -6.35 -3.61
N ASP A 26 6.23 -6.10 -4.60
CA ASP A 26 6.33 -4.94 -5.50
C ASP A 26 6.25 -3.61 -4.73
N VAL A 27 5.34 -3.50 -3.75
CA VAL A 27 5.23 -2.32 -2.89
C VAL A 27 6.50 -2.12 -2.08
N ASN A 28 7.06 -3.20 -1.52
CA ASN A 28 8.30 -3.16 -0.75
C ASN A 28 9.51 -2.77 -1.61
N ASP A 29 9.57 -3.27 -2.84
CA ASP A 29 10.63 -2.93 -3.79
C ASP A 29 10.53 -1.47 -4.23
N PHE A 30 9.32 -0.97 -4.50
CA PHE A 30 9.07 0.44 -4.72
C PHE A 30 9.54 1.31 -3.54
N ARG A 31 9.15 0.95 -2.31
CA ARG A 31 9.57 1.65 -1.08
C ARG A 31 11.09 1.63 -0.87
N LYS A 32 11.77 0.58 -1.34
CA LYS A 32 13.24 0.43 -1.25
C LYS A 32 13.99 1.06 -2.40
N SER A 33 13.30 1.41 -3.49
CA SER A 33 13.89 2.06 -4.66
C SER A 33 14.61 3.36 -4.31
N VAL A 34 15.66 3.68 -5.06
CA VAL A 34 16.43 4.92 -4.86
C VAL A 34 15.51 6.15 -5.02
N GLY A 35 14.67 6.16 -6.06
CA GLY A 35 13.77 7.28 -6.32
C GLY A 35 12.76 7.52 -5.19
N PHE A 36 12.16 6.47 -4.62
CA PHE A 36 11.26 6.66 -3.48
C PHE A 36 12.03 7.05 -2.21
N LYS A 37 13.22 6.49 -1.95
CA LYS A 37 14.04 6.89 -0.79
C LYS A 37 14.41 8.37 -0.82
N GLU A 38 14.81 8.90 -1.96
CA GLU A 38 15.10 10.32 -2.13
C GLU A 38 13.86 11.19 -1.92
N CYS A 39 12.69 10.73 -2.40
CA CYS A 39 11.42 11.38 -2.13
C CYS A 39 11.09 11.38 -0.62
N ALA A 40 11.21 10.23 0.04
CA ALA A 40 10.93 10.07 1.45
C ALA A 40 11.78 11.01 2.33
N VAL A 41 13.06 11.21 1.99
CA VAL A 41 13.92 12.19 2.69
C VAL A 41 13.32 13.62 2.61
N LYS A 42 12.82 14.03 1.44
CA LYS A 42 12.19 15.34 1.26
C LYS A 42 10.87 15.46 2.04
N LEU A 43 10.07 14.40 2.07
CA LEU A 43 8.81 14.35 2.82
C LEU A 43 9.06 14.44 4.33
N GLU A 44 10.02 13.66 4.86
CA GLU A 44 10.42 13.71 6.28
C GLU A 44 10.95 15.09 6.70
N ALA A 45 11.76 15.72 5.83
CA ALA A 45 12.32 17.04 6.08
C ALA A 45 11.24 18.13 6.15
N ASN A 46 10.10 17.94 5.46
CA ASN A 46 8.99 18.89 5.45
C ASN A 46 8.17 18.89 6.76
N ARG A 47 8.32 17.84 7.59
CA ARG A 47 7.70 17.70 8.94
C ARG A 47 6.20 17.95 8.99
N THR A 48 5.47 17.68 7.90
CA THR A 48 4.03 17.84 7.87
C THR A 48 3.34 16.74 8.65
N THR A 49 2.18 17.07 9.20
CA THR A 49 1.34 16.09 9.92
C THR A 49 0.83 15.02 8.97
N CYS A 50 0.51 15.37 7.71
CA CYS A 50 0.03 14.41 6.72
C CYS A 50 0.98 13.22 6.57
N TYR A 51 2.22 13.43 6.14
CA TYR A 51 3.16 12.31 5.95
C TYR A 51 3.46 11.53 7.24
N ARG A 52 3.53 12.21 8.39
CA ARG A 52 3.86 11.58 9.69
C ARG A 52 2.73 10.74 10.27
N GLU A 53 1.49 11.19 10.09
CA GLU A 53 0.30 10.55 10.65
C GLU A 53 -0.39 9.64 9.63
N TRP A 54 0.02 9.69 8.35
CA TRP A 54 -0.56 8.87 7.32
C TRP A 54 -0.31 7.38 7.58
N ASN A 55 -1.38 6.69 7.96
CA ASN A 55 -1.44 5.25 8.09
C ASN A 55 -2.60 4.69 7.25
N PRO A 56 -2.33 4.19 6.03
CA PRO A 56 -3.38 3.62 5.19
C PRO A 56 -3.91 2.27 5.69
N PHE A 57 -3.28 1.66 6.71
CA PHE A 57 -3.69 0.38 7.28
C PHE A 57 -3.71 0.44 8.82
N PRO A 58 -4.79 0.98 9.42
CA PRO A 58 -4.92 1.03 10.87
C PRO A 58 -4.93 -0.38 11.48
N ASN A 59 -4.40 -0.52 12.69
CA ASN A 59 -4.45 -1.77 13.45
C ASN A 59 -5.90 -2.24 13.61
N LYS A 60 -6.13 -3.56 13.60
CA LYS A 60 -7.46 -4.15 13.81
C LYS A 60 -8.00 -3.71 15.19
N VAL A 61 -8.92 -2.75 15.21
CA VAL A 61 -9.60 -2.27 16.43
C VAL A 61 -10.64 -3.30 16.87
N GLU A 62 -10.98 -3.35 18.17
CA GLU A 62 -12.02 -4.25 18.69
C GLU A 62 -13.36 -4.11 17.93
N LYS A 63 -14.02 -5.25 17.70
CA LYS A 63 -15.14 -5.50 16.75
C LYS A 63 -16.33 -4.52 16.74
N LYS A 64 -16.48 -3.62 17.72
CA LYS A 64 -17.64 -2.72 17.83
C LYS A 64 -17.44 -1.30 17.30
N LYS A 65 -16.24 -0.90 16.86
CA LYS A 65 -15.97 0.41 16.21
C LYS A 65 -15.29 0.29 14.83
N ILE A 66 -15.15 -0.91 14.29
CA ILE A 66 -14.36 -1.17 13.08
C ILE A 66 -14.96 -0.48 11.85
N GLU A 67 -16.28 -0.51 11.66
CA GLU A 67 -16.90 -0.08 10.41
C GLU A 67 -16.77 1.43 10.14
N GLU A 68 -17.03 2.28 11.15
CA GLU A 68 -16.91 3.74 11.00
C GLU A 68 -15.45 4.17 10.83
N ILE A 69 -14.54 3.58 11.61
CA ILE A 69 -13.09 3.85 11.52
C ILE A 69 -12.55 3.39 10.16
N GLN A 70 -12.98 2.22 9.68
CA GLN A 70 -12.58 1.71 8.37
C GLN A 70 -13.15 2.58 7.25
N LYS A 71 -14.43 2.99 7.33
CA LYS A 71 -15.06 3.87 6.34
C LYS A 71 -14.35 5.22 6.25
N GLU A 72 -14.05 5.85 7.38
CA GLU A 72 -13.32 7.13 7.40
C GLU A 72 -11.86 6.96 6.95
N GLY A 73 -11.20 5.87 7.34
CA GLY A 73 -9.86 5.52 6.85
C GLY A 73 -9.82 5.32 5.34
N CYS A 74 -10.82 4.65 4.77
CA CYS A 74 -10.93 4.43 3.33
C CYS A 74 -11.25 5.71 2.55
N LYS A 75 -12.10 6.59 3.11
CA LYS A 75 -12.34 7.92 2.54
C LYS A 75 -11.05 8.76 2.51
N ASN A 76 -10.21 8.62 3.54
CA ASN A 76 -8.93 9.31 3.67
C ASN A 76 -7.74 8.39 3.35
N PHE A 77 -7.89 7.48 2.37
CA PHE A 77 -6.87 6.47 2.07
C PHE A 77 -5.50 7.09 1.77
N PHE A 78 -5.48 8.25 1.10
CA PHE A 78 -4.27 9.04 0.84
C PHE A 78 -4.14 10.25 1.79
N GLY A 79 -4.62 10.09 3.02
CA GLY A 79 -4.68 11.14 4.03
C GLY A 79 -5.91 12.04 3.86
N LYS A 80 -6.19 12.82 4.90
CA LYS A 80 -7.27 13.80 4.91
C LYS A 80 -7.09 14.79 3.76
N ASP A 81 -8.17 15.09 3.04
CA ASP A 81 -8.17 16.01 1.90
C ASP A 81 -7.13 15.65 0.80
N ASN A 82 -6.80 14.35 0.67
CA ASN A 82 -5.76 13.83 -0.23
C ASN A 82 -4.39 14.48 -0.03
N CYS A 83 -4.03 14.83 1.20
CA CYS A 83 -2.80 15.54 1.49
C CYS A 83 -1.53 14.80 0.99
N MET A 84 -1.52 13.47 0.93
CA MET A 84 -0.37 12.70 0.40
C MET A 84 -0.15 12.93 -1.10
N GLU A 85 -1.23 13.11 -1.87
CA GLU A 85 -1.14 13.47 -3.29
C GLU A 85 -0.36 14.77 -3.45
N LYS A 86 -0.81 15.79 -2.71
CA LYS A 86 -0.19 17.12 -2.73
C LYS A 86 1.26 17.06 -2.28
N GLU A 87 1.57 16.39 -1.18
CA GLU A 87 2.92 16.36 -0.64
C GLU A 87 3.91 15.62 -1.55
N ILE A 88 3.52 14.48 -2.10
CA ILE A 88 4.37 13.73 -3.03
C ILE A 88 4.51 14.52 -4.34
N PHE A 89 3.43 15.09 -4.86
CA PHE A 89 3.47 15.92 -6.06
C PHE A 89 4.41 17.13 -5.88
N ASP A 90 4.25 17.90 -4.80
CA ASP A 90 5.02 19.12 -4.54
C ASP A 90 6.51 18.83 -4.30
N LYS A 91 6.85 17.71 -3.65
CA LYS A 91 8.25 17.40 -3.26
C LYS A 91 8.98 16.49 -4.23
N CYS A 92 8.24 15.65 -4.94
CA CYS A 92 8.79 14.54 -5.72
C CYS A 92 8.27 14.48 -7.15
N GLY A 93 7.26 15.29 -7.49
CA GLY A 93 6.71 15.40 -8.82
C GLY A 93 5.60 14.39 -9.13
N LEU A 94 4.93 14.63 -10.25
CA LEU A 94 3.76 13.88 -10.71
C LEU A 94 4.04 12.38 -10.89
N GLU A 95 5.19 12.01 -11.45
CA GLU A 95 5.51 10.60 -11.71
C GLU A 95 5.70 9.80 -10.42
N MET A 96 6.30 10.41 -9.39
CA MET A 96 6.41 9.76 -8.09
C MET A 96 5.04 9.56 -7.45
N TRP A 97 4.15 10.53 -7.58
CA TRP A 97 2.77 10.39 -7.12
C TRP A 97 2.03 9.26 -7.83
N LYS A 98 2.11 9.19 -9.17
CA LYS A 98 1.48 8.11 -9.95
C LYS A 98 1.99 6.73 -9.52
N LEU A 99 3.30 6.58 -9.33
CA LEU A 99 3.91 5.33 -8.84
C LEU A 99 3.41 4.99 -7.44
N HIS A 100 3.41 5.96 -6.52
CA HIS A 100 2.90 5.75 -5.17
C HIS A 100 1.43 5.30 -5.18
N LYS A 101 0.56 6.04 -5.89
CA LYS A 101 -0.86 5.72 -6.04
C LYS A 101 -1.07 4.32 -6.60
N LYS A 102 -0.32 3.93 -7.64
CA LYS A 102 -0.39 2.60 -8.26
C LYS A 102 -0.11 1.48 -7.24
N HIS A 103 1.01 1.56 -6.52
CA HIS A 103 1.41 0.50 -5.59
C HIS A 103 0.43 0.37 -4.40
N TYR A 104 -0.03 1.48 -3.85
CA TYR A 104 -0.94 1.44 -2.70
C TYR A 104 -2.37 1.01 -3.09
N LEU A 105 -2.86 1.34 -4.29
CA LEU A 105 -4.12 0.78 -4.80
C LEU A 105 -4.01 -0.72 -5.10
N ALA A 106 -2.89 -1.19 -5.65
CA ALA A 106 -2.66 -2.62 -5.84
C ALA A 106 -2.66 -3.37 -4.50
N MET A 107 -1.95 -2.84 -3.50
CA MET A 107 -1.94 -3.39 -2.14
C MET A 107 -3.33 -3.38 -1.50
N ASN A 108 -4.13 -2.34 -1.72
CA ASN A 108 -5.51 -2.32 -1.26
C ASN A 108 -6.34 -3.44 -1.92
N SER A 109 -6.19 -3.65 -3.22
CA SER A 109 -6.88 -4.74 -3.92
C SER A 109 -6.48 -6.11 -3.40
N ALA A 110 -5.20 -6.32 -3.06
CA ALA A 110 -4.71 -7.57 -2.49
C ALA A 110 -5.23 -7.84 -1.06
N THR A 111 -5.36 -6.78 -0.25
CA THR A 111 -5.73 -6.89 1.16
C THR A 111 -7.24 -6.78 1.40
N GLY A 112 -7.99 -6.22 0.45
CA GLY A 112 -9.41 -5.91 0.61
C GLY A 112 -9.69 -4.88 1.71
N ALA A 113 -8.69 -4.04 2.05
CA ALA A 113 -8.78 -3.11 3.17
C ALA A 113 -9.87 -2.05 2.96
N CYS A 114 -10.01 -1.56 1.73
CA CYS A 114 -11.01 -0.58 1.31
C CYS A 114 -11.71 -1.02 0.02
N LYS A 115 -13.02 -0.71 -0.07
CA LYS A 115 -13.78 -0.80 -1.31
C LYS A 115 -13.88 0.60 -1.90
N PHE A 116 -13.38 0.75 -3.12
CA PHE A 116 -13.56 1.96 -3.93
C PHE A 116 -14.61 1.63 -4.98
N ASP A 117 -15.57 2.55 -5.18
CA ASP A 117 -16.58 2.44 -6.24
C ASP A 117 -15.96 2.68 -7.62
#